data_AF-A0A3B9MXK8-F1
#
_entry.id   AF-A0A3B9MXK8-F1
#
_cell.length_a   1.000
_cell.length_b   1.000
_cell.length_c   1.000
_cell.angle_alpha   90.00
_cell.angle_beta   90.00
_cell.angle_gamma   90.00
#
_symmetry.space_group_name_H-M   'P 1'
#
loop_
_entity.id
_entity.type
_entity.pdbx_description
1 polymer ?
#
loop_
_entity_poly.entity_id
_entity_poly.type
_entity_poly.pdbx_seq_one_letter_code
_entity_poly.pdbx_strand_id
1 'polypeptide(L)' 'MKPKEKAKQLITRFSNVENRLTYIDTRGAKICALLCVDEIIVESTDFGDDIYCGQRLKYWQEVKEQITQM' A
#
# COMPACT_ATOMS: atom_id res chain seq x y z
N MET A 1 -11.51 -5.15 -5.11
CA MET A 1 -11.35 -3.68 -5.03
C MET A 1 -10.30 -3.26 -6.04
N LYS A 2 -10.51 -2.19 -6.80
CA LYS A 2 -9.54 -1.76 -7.83
C LYS A 2 -8.27 -1.21 -7.17
N PRO A 3 -7.08 -1.36 -7.79
CA PRO A 3 -5.81 -0.88 -7.21
C PRO A 3 -5.86 0.60 -6.80
N LYS A 4 -6.44 1.46 -7.66
CA LYS A 4 -6.62 2.89 -7.40
C LYS A 4 -7.48 3.20 -6.18
N GLU A 5 -8.52 2.40 -5.92
CA GLU A 5 -9.39 2.57 -4.75
C GLU A 5 -8.64 2.17 -3.48
N LYS A 6 -7.87 1.08 -3.55
CA LYS A 6 -7.03 0.62 -2.43
C LYS A 6 -5.91 1.60 -2.10
N ALA A 7 -5.25 2.17 -3.12
CA ALA A 7 -4.25 3.22 -2.95
C ALA A 7 -4.84 4.42 -2.17
N LYS A 8 -6.02 4.92 -2.58
CA LYS A 8 -6.73 5.98 -1.85
C LYS A 8 -7.05 5.58 -0.41
N GLN A 9 -7.59 4.38 -0.21
CA GLN A 9 -7.92 3.87 1.12
C GLN A 9 -6.70 3.84 2.05
N LEU A 10 -5.53 3.41 1.55
CA LEU A 10 -4.30 3.37 2.33
C LEU A 10 -3.82 4.77 2.69
N ILE A 11 -3.74 5.68 1.72
CA ILE A 11 -3.34 7.07 1.97
C ILE A 11 -4.27 7.70 3.01
N THR A 12 -5.60 7.61 2.82
CA THR A 12 -6.58 8.13 3.78
C THR A 12 -6.43 7.50 5.17
N ARG A 13 -6.20 6.19 5.24
CA ARG A 13 -6.00 5.50 6.52
C ARG A 13 -4.80 6.07 7.28
N PHE A 14 -3.68 6.31 6.61
CA PHE A 14 -2.49 6.86 7.23
C PHE A 14 -2.58 8.37 7.49
N SER A 15 -3.33 9.12 6.69
CA SER A 15 -3.64 10.53 6.95
C SER A 15 -4.58 10.74 8.13
N ASN A 16 -5.46 9.77 8.41
CA ASN A 16 -6.43 9.83 9.50
C ASN A 16 -5.93 9.15 10.78
N VAL A 17 -4.62 8.87 10.88
CA VAL A 17 -4.02 8.44 12.15
C VAL A 17 -4.01 9.65 13.07
N GLU A 18 -5.10 9.84 13.82
CA GLU A 18 -5.16 10.75 14.96
C GLU A 18 -4.25 10.22 16.07
N ASN A 19 -2.93 10.40 15.90
CA ASN A 19 -2.05 10.35 17.04
C ASN A 19 -2.13 11.74 17.69
N ARG A 20 -2.41 11.79 19.00
CA ARG A 20 -2.75 12.99 19.80
C ARG A 20 -1.71 14.14 19.77
N LEU A 21 -0.68 14.05 18.93
CA LEU A 21 0.46 14.96 18.87
C LEU A 21 0.76 15.50 17.47
N THR A 22 0.37 14.86 16.36
CA THR A 22 0.68 15.34 15.01
C THR A 22 -0.19 14.70 13.93
N TYR A 23 -0.82 15.51 13.07
CA TYR A 23 -1.34 15.05 11.78
C TYR A 23 -0.16 14.62 10.90
N ILE A 24 -0.19 13.39 10.41
CA ILE A 24 0.71 12.99 9.32
C ILE A 24 0.16 13.65 8.07
N ASP A 25 0.96 14.53 7.47
CA ASP A 25 0.59 15.18 6.22
C ASP A 25 0.42 14.14 5.09
N THR A 26 -0.20 14.56 3.98
CA THR A 26 -0.45 13.65 2.85
C THR A 26 0.83 12.98 2.33
N ARG A 27 1.99 13.63 2.47
CA ARG A 27 3.28 13.07 2.05
C ARG A 27 3.72 11.94 2.97
N GLY A 28 3.67 12.14 4.29
CA GLY A 28 3.97 11.09 5.26
C GLY A 28 3.02 9.90 5.12
N ALA A 29 1.73 10.16 4.88
CA ALA A 29 0.74 9.12 4.67
C ALA A 29 1.02 8.28 3.41
N LYS A 30 1.45 8.92 2.32
CA LYS A 30 1.90 8.21 1.10
C LYS A 30 3.12 7.34 1.37
N ILE A 31 4.11 7.85 2.12
CA ILE A 31 5.31 7.08 2.47
C ILE A 31 4.93 5.85 3.31
N CYS A 32 4.10 6.02 4.34
CA CYS A 32 3.60 4.89 5.14
C CYS A 32 2.82 3.88 4.29
N ALA A 33 2.00 4.36 3.34
CA ALA A 33 1.27 3.49 2.42
C ALA A 33 2.22 2.69 1.51
N LEU A 34 3.27 3.31 0.98
CA LEU A 34 4.29 2.64 0.16
C LEU A 34 5.05 1.58 0.96
N LEU A 35 5.51 1.90 2.17
CA LEU A 35 6.21 0.95 3.04
C LEU A 35 5.34 -0.28 3.36
N CYS A 36 4.07 -0.05 3.70
CA CYS A 36 3.12 -1.12 3.96
C CYS A 36 2.92 -2.03 2.73
N VAL A 37 2.84 -1.45 1.53
CA VAL A 37 2.72 -2.24 0.29
C VAL A 37 4.00 -3.02 -0.02
N ASP A 38 5.16 -2.43 0.26
CA ASP A 38 6.45 -3.11 0.07
C ASP A 38 6.61 -4.33 0.98
N GLU A 39 6.22 -4.21 2.25
CA GLU A 39 6.21 -5.35 3.19
C GLU A 39 5.31 -6.49 2.68
N ILE A 40 4.12 -6.17 2.18
CA ILE A 40 3.19 -7.18 1.64
C ILE A 40 3.75 -7.84 0.37
N ILE A 41 4.41 -7.07 -0.50
CA ILE A 41 5.05 -7.60 -1.70
C ILE A 41 6.17 -8.58 -1.33
N VAL A 42 7.04 -8.21 -0.40
CA VAL A 42 8.14 -9.07 0.09
C VAL A 42 7.59 -10.34 0.71
N GLU A 43 6.60 -10.23 1.59
CA GLU A 43 5.91 -11.39 2.17
C GLU A 43 5.36 -12.30 1.06
N SER A 44 4.70 -11.74 0.05
CA SER A 44 4.10 -12.51 -1.05
C SER A 44 5.14 -13.21 -1.94
N THR A 45 6.38 -12.71 -2.02
CA THR A 45 7.46 -13.34 -2.78
C THR A 45 8.15 -14.48 -2.03
N ASP A 46 8.13 -14.47 -0.70
CA ASP A 46 8.81 -15.49 0.13
C ASP A 46 8.06 -16.83 0.17
N PHE A 47 6.75 -16.86 -0.14
CA PHE A 47 5.93 -18.07 -0.09
C PHE A 47 5.93 -18.92 -1.38
N GLY A 48 6.74 -18.57 -2.39
CA GLY A 48 6.92 -19.37 -3.61
C GLY A 48 5.80 -19.24 -4.67
N ASP A 49 6.03 -19.88 -5.81
CA ASP A 49 5.35 -19.69 -7.11
C ASP A 49 3.95 -20.34 -7.20
N ASP A 50 3.08 -20.09 -6.22
CA ASP A 50 1.65 -20.38 -6.36
C ASP A 50 1.00 -19.34 -7.30
N ILE A 51 0.13 -19.78 -8.21
CA ILE A 51 -0.68 -18.93 -9.09
C ILE A 51 -1.43 -17.86 -8.26
N TYR A 52 -1.88 -18.22 -7.06
CA TYR A 52 -2.52 -17.29 -6.14
C TYR A 52 -1.55 -16.19 -5.64
N CYS A 53 -0.31 -16.55 -5.32
CA CYS A 53 0.75 -15.61 -4.94
C CYS A 53 1.09 -14.67 -6.10
N GLY A 54 1.17 -15.17 -7.35
CA GLY A 54 1.45 -14.36 -8.53
C GLY A 54 0.37 -13.29 -8.82
N GLN A 55 -0.91 -13.65 -8.71
CA GLN A 55 -2.00 -12.68 -8.89
C GLN A 55 -2.03 -11.62 -7.79
N ARG A 56 -1.77 -12.04 -6.54
CA ARG A 56 -1.71 -11.14 -5.39
C ARG A 56 -0.51 -10.19 -5.49
N LEU A 57 0.65 -10.68 -5.90
CA LEU A 57 1.85 -9.89 -6.15
C LEU A 57 1.58 -8.80 -7.20
N LYS A 58 1.03 -9.20 -8.36
CA LYS A 58 0.67 -8.25 -9.42
C LYS A 58 -0.29 -7.17 -8.91
N TYR A 59 -1.32 -7.57 -8.17
CA TYR A 59 -2.27 -6.63 -7.58
C TYR A 59 -1.58 -5.58 -6.69
N TRP A 60 -0.68 -6.01 -5.79
CA TRP A 60 0.01 -5.09 -4.89
C TRP A 60 1.03 -4.20 -5.61
N GLN A 61 1.68 -4.71 -6.67
CA GLN A 61 2.50 -3.88 -7.56
C GLN A 61 1.68 -2.77 -8.22
N GLU A 62 0.50 -3.07 -8.75
CA GLU A 62 -0.41 -2.07 -9.32
C GLU A 62 -0.86 -1.05 -8.25
N VAL A 63 -1.11 -1.48 -7.01
CA VAL A 63 -1.42 -0.55 -5.90
C VAL A 63 -0.25 0.37 -5.61
N LYS A 64 0.98 -0.14 -5.58
CA LYS A 64 2.20 0.65 -5.37
C LYS A 64 2.38 1.74 -6.43
N GLU A 65 2.18 1.38 -7.70
CA GLU A 65 2.23 2.33 -8.82
C GLU A 65 1.17 3.43 -8.67
N GLN A 66 -0.06 3.07 -8.31
CA GLN A 66 -1.13 4.04 -8.09
C GLN A 66 -0.84 4.99 -6.92
N ILE A 67 -0.24 4.52 -5.83
CA ILE A 67 0.17 5.41 -4.71
C ILE A 67 1.26 6.38 -5.17
N THR A 68 2.22 5.90 -5.98
CA THR A 68 3.33 6.70 -6.50
C THR A 68 2.87 7.81 -7.46
N GLN A 69 1.80 7.57 -8.22
CA GLN A 69 1.24 8.52 -9.19
C GLN A 69 0.24 9.53 -8.59
N MET A 70 -0.20 9.33 -7.35
CA MET A 70 -1.08 10.26 -6.63
C MET A 70 -0.30 11.38 -5.99
#